data_AF-A0AA45G5A6-F1
#
_entry.id   AF-A0AA45G5A6-F1
#
_cell.length_a   1.000
_cell.length_b   1.000
_cell.length_c   1.000
_cell.angle_alpha   90.00
_cell.angle_beta   90.00
_cell.angle_gamma   90.00
#
_symmetry.space_group_name_H-M   'P 1'
#
loop_
_entity.id
_entity.type
_entity.pdbx_description
1 polymer ?
#
loop_
_entity_poly.entity_id
_entity_poly.type
_entity_poly.pdbx_seq_one_letter_code
_entity_poly.pdbx_strand_id
1 'polypeptide(L)'
;MAGNRFGVAMSSEFEGLSPIVIAALKSPKSTTLEELRARFPDVATSRSSASNPSFDAELRSRMDEALFEWRRRNTLSVPDDVIKKLREEVLWEMECDGWKRVV
;
A
#
# COMPACT_ATOMS: atom_id res chain seq x y z
N MET A 1 43.52 -27.19 -11.65
CA MET A 1 43.57 -25.75 -11.98
C MET A 1 42.34 -25.40 -12.78
N ALA A 2 41.50 -24.52 -12.23
CA ALA A 2 40.63 -23.56 -12.92
C ALA A 2 39.69 -23.00 -11.84
N GLY A 3 40.20 -22.01 -11.11
CA GLY A 3 39.31 -21.06 -10.48
C GLY A 3 38.57 -20.29 -11.57
N ASN A 4 37.32 -19.96 -11.34
CA ASN A 4 37.04 -18.58 -10.98
C ASN A 4 35.64 -18.50 -10.39
N ARG A 5 35.63 -18.03 -9.15
CA ARG A 5 34.45 -17.55 -8.44
C ARG A 5 33.71 -16.60 -9.38
N PHE A 6 32.44 -16.87 -9.64
CA PHE A 6 31.52 -15.85 -10.14
C PHE A 6 31.41 -14.79 -9.04
N GLY A 7 32.39 -13.89 -9.00
CA GLY A 7 32.27 -12.61 -8.35
C GLY A 7 31.16 -11.88 -9.07
N VAL A 8 29.95 -11.98 -8.51
CA VAL A 8 28.83 -11.13 -8.84
C VAL A 8 29.32 -9.71 -8.57
N ALA A 9 29.77 -9.02 -9.61
CA ALA A 9 29.90 -7.58 -9.57
C ALA A 9 28.48 -7.06 -9.34
N MET A 10 28.17 -6.72 -8.08
CA MET A 10 27.05 -5.85 -7.76
C MET A 10 27.39 -4.52 -8.40
N SER A 11 26.96 -4.32 -9.64
CA SER A 11 26.97 -3.01 -10.28
C SER A 11 26.26 -2.02 -9.36
N SER A 12 26.92 -0.90 -9.07
CA SER A 12 26.40 0.23 -8.27
C SER A 12 25.03 0.77 -8.74
N GLU A 13 24.61 0.42 -9.97
CA GLU A 13 23.34 0.82 -10.57
C GLU A 13 22.07 0.35 -9.81
N PHE A 14 22.18 -0.70 -8.98
CA PHE A 14 21.05 -1.25 -8.22
C PHE A 14 21.23 -1.17 -6.70
N GLU A 15 22.20 -0.37 -6.25
CA GLU A 15 22.49 -0.19 -4.83
C GLU A 15 21.28 0.47 -4.13
N GLY A 16 20.74 -0.19 -3.10
CA GLY A 16 19.54 0.26 -2.37
C GLY A 16 18.19 -0.20 -2.94
N LEU A 17 18.15 -0.87 -4.09
CA LEU A 17 16.89 -1.45 -4.61
C LEU A 17 16.59 -2.80 -3.97
N SER A 18 15.29 -3.09 -3.81
CA SER A 18 14.86 -4.38 -3.27
C SER A 18 15.08 -5.52 -4.28
N PRO A 19 15.41 -6.74 -3.82
CA PRO A 19 15.69 -7.88 -4.70
C PRO A 19 14.59 -8.19 -5.72
N ILE A 20 13.30 -7.97 -5.36
CA ILE A 20 12.17 -8.17 -6.28
C ILE A 20 12.14 -7.13 -7.41
N VAL A 21 12.56 -5.89 -7.13
CA VAL A 21 12.63 -4.81 -8.14
C VAL A 21 13.78 -5.09 -9.10
N ILE A 22 14.94 -5.50 -8.58
CA ILE A 22 16.08 -5.90 -9.42
C ILE A 22 15.70 -7.09 -10.30
N ALA A 23 14.99 -8.09 -9.76
CA ALA A 23 14.51 -9.23 -10.53
C ALA A 23 13.49 -8.83 -11.60
N ALA A 24 12.58 -7.90 -11.31
CA ALA A 24 11.64 -7.38 -12.30
C ALA A 24 12.37 -6.65 -13.45
N LEU A 25 13.36 -5.82 -13.13
CA LEU A 25 14.14 -5.06 -14.12
C LEU A 25 15.01 -5.96 -15.01
N LYS A 26 15.49 -7.09 -14.47
CA LYS A 26 16.29 -8.08 -15.22
C LYS A 26 15.45 -9.13 -15.96
N SER A 27 14.14 -9.17 -15.73
CA SER A 27 13.29 -10.21 -16.31
C SER A 27 12.89 -9.89 -17.75
N PRO A 28 12.73 -10.91 -18.62
CA PRO A 28 12.13 -10.75 -19.94
C PRO A 28 10.76 -10.09 -19.85
N LYS A 29 10.35 -9.38 -20.91
CA LYS A 29 9.03 -8.70 -20.97
C LYS A 29 7.83 -9.66 -20.81
N SER A 30 8.03 -10.96 -20.97
CA SER A 30 7.01 -11.99 -20.77
C SER A 30 6.86 -12.46 -19.32
N THR A 31 7.77 -12.08 -18.42
CA THR A 31 7.71 -12.50 -17.02
C THR A 31 6.54 -11.81 -16.33
N THR A 32 5.67 -12.63 -15.73
CA THR A 32 4.47 -12.13 -15.06
C THR A 32 4.79 -11.73 -13.61
N LEU A 33 3.90 -10.90 -13.04
CA LEU A 33 3.98 -10.55 -11.62
C LEU A 33 3.80 -11.77 -10.72
N GLU A 34 3.06 -12.79 -11.15
CA GLU A 34 2.87 -14.04 -10.40
C GLU A 34 4.15 -14.86 -10.33
N GLU A 35 4.88 -14.98 -11.45
CA GLU A 35 6.19 -15.64 -11.49
C GLU A 35 7.22 -14.94 -10.60
N LEU A 36 7.19 -13.59 -10.55
CA LEU A 36 8.03 -12.82 -9.64
C LEU A 36 7.62 -13.03 -8.18
N ARG A 37 6.33 -13.02 -7.86
CA ARG A 37 5.85 -13.27 -6.49
C ARG A 37 6.19 -14.68 -6.00
N ALA A 38 6.12 -15.68 -6.88
CA ALA A 38 6.51 -17.06 -6.56
C ALA A 38 8.01 -17.17 -6.20
N ARG A 39 8.87 -16.31 -6.77
CA ARG A 39 10.31 -16.25 -6.47
C ARG A 39 10.64 -15.45 -5.20
N PHE A 40 9.74 -14.56 -4.78
CA PHE A 40 9.90 -13.71 -3.59
C PHE A 40 8.68 -13.83 -2.64
N PRO A 41 8.43 -15.03 -2.07
CA PRO A 41 7.26 -15.27 -1.23
C PRO A 41 7.23 -14.38 0.01
N ASP A 42 8.39 -14.03 0.60
CA ASP A 42 8.47 -13.16 1.78
C ASP A 42 7.99 -11.73 1.52
N VAL A 43 8.14 -11.25 0.27
CA VAL A 43 7.65 -9.94 -0.16
C VAL A 43 6.16 -9.98 -0.48
N ALA A 44 5.68 -11.09 -1.04
CA ALA A 44 4.25 -11.32 -1.26
C ALA A 44 3.51 -11.39 0.09
N THR A 45 4.07 -12.13 1.06
CA THR A 45 3.56 -12.23 2.42
C THR A 45 3.63 -10.90 3.15
N SER A 46 4.67 -10.08 2.96
CA SER A 46 4.72 -8.72 3.56
C SER A 46 3.57 -7.81 3.10
N ARG A 47 3.01 -8.03 1.90
CA ARG A 47 1.78 -7.35 1.45
C ARG A 47 0.50 -8.05 1.95
N SER A 48 0.51 -9.37 2.08
CA SER A 48 -0.61 -10.16 2.60
C SER A 48 -0.76 -10.10 4.13
N SER A 49 0.27 -9.66 4.86
CA SER A 49 0.20 -9.31 6.28
C SER A 49 -0.45 -7.94 6.54
N ALA A 50 -0.79 -7.19 5.49
CA ALA A 50 -1.67 -6.02 5.58
C ALA A 50 -3.16 -6.42 5.55
N SER A 51 -3.50 -7.63 6.02
CA SER A 51 -4.86 -8.14 6.11
C SER A 51 -5.73 -7.41 7.15
N ASN A 52 -5.13 -6.51 7.92
CA ASN A 52 -5.85 -5.51 8.70
C ASN A 52 -5.45 -4.11 8.17
N PRO A 53 -6.36 -3.37 7.53
CA PRO A 53 -6.13 -1.95 7.25
C PRO A 53 -5.69 -1.27 8.54
N SER A 54 -4.73 -0.36 8.48
CA SER A 54 -4.47 0.47 9.66
C SER A 54 -5.69 1.35 9.92
N PHE A 55 -5.93 1.72 11.18
CA PHE A 55 -6.99 2.65 11.54
C PHE A 55 -6.97 3.91 10.65
N ASP A 56 -5.78 4.47 10.39
CA ASP A 56 -5.63 5.66 9.55
C ASP A 56 -5.97 5.42 8.07
N ALA A 57 -5.68 4.23 7.54
CA ALA A 57 -6.02 3.87 6.16
C ALA A 57 -7.54 3.73 5.99
N GLU A 58 -8.21 3.08 6.96
CA GLU A 58 -9.66 2.95 6.98
C GLU A 58 -10.35 4.31 7.16
N LEU A 59 -9.87 5.13 8.11
CA LEU A 59 -10.38 6.48 8.32
C LEU A 59 -10.29 7.32 7.05
N ARG A 60 -9.16 7.26 6.35
CA ARG A 60 -9.00 7.98 5.07
C ARG A 60 -9.99 7.48 4.02
N SER A 61 -10.13 6.17 3.87
CA SER A 61 -11.06 5.55 2.92
C SER A 61 -12.51 6.01 3.16
N ARG A 62 -12.97 5.93 4.42
CA ARG A 62 -14.34 6.34 4.78
C ARG A 62 -14.55 7.85 4.66
N MET A 63 -13.54 8.66 4.99
CA MET A 63 -13.59 10.10 4.80
C MET A 63 -13.71 10.46 3.31
N ASP A 64 -12.94 9.80 2.44
CA ASP A 64 -13.00 10.04 0.98
C ASP A 64 -14.40 9.73 0.43
N GLU A 65 -15.02 8.62 0.88
CA GLU A 65 -16.39 8.24 0.52
C GLU A 65 -17.43 9.25 1.05
N ALA A 66 -17.35 9.63 2.32
CA ALA A 66 -18.26 10.58 2.94
C ALA A 66 -18.21 11.96 2.26
N LEU A 67 -17.01 12.42 1.90
CA LEU A 67 -16.81 13.65 1.14
C LEU A 67 -17.35 13.53 -0.29
N PHE A 68 -17.16 12.39 -0.94
CA PHE A 68 -17.70 12.14 -2.28
C PHE A 68 -19.23 12.19 -2.28
N GLU A 69 -19.89 11.49 -1.37
CA GLU A 69 -21.35 11.47 -1.25
C GLU A 69 -21.91 12.85 -0.86
N TRP A 70 -21.23 13.58 0.00
CA TRP A 70 -21.62 14.95 0.30
C TRP A 70 -21.54 15.85 -0.95
N ARG A 71 -20.42 15.79 -1.69
CA ARG A 71 -20.22 16.59 -2.92
C ARG A 71 -21.24 16.23 -3.99
N ARG A 72 -21.58 14.95 -4.11
CA ARG A 72 -22.58 14.45 -5.05
C ARG A 72 -23.97 15.07 -4.85
N ARG A 73 -24.35 15.37 -3.60
CA ARG A 73 -25.68 15.90 -3.25
C ARG A 73 -25.74 17.42 -3.12
N ASN A 74 -24.60 18.07 -2.91
CA ASN A 74 -24.54 19.50 -2.59
C ASN A 74 -23.74 20.28 -3.64
N THR A 75 -22.42 20.40 -3.47
CA THR A 75 -21.53 21.21 -4.31
C THR A 75 -20.12 20.63 -4.33
N LEU A 76 -19.28 21.08 -5.29
CA LEU A 76 -17.89 20.62 -5.43
C LEU A 76 -16.97 21.01 -4.27
N SER A 77 -17.28 22.10 -3.55
CA SER A 77 -16.48 22.59 -2.42
C SER A 77 -17.15 22.24 -1.10
N VAL A 78 -16.43 21.53 -0.23
CA VAL A 78 -16.94 21.13 1.09
C VAL A 78 -16.49 22.15 2.13
N PRO A 79 -17.40 22.80 2.86
CA PRO A 79 -17.06 23.70 3.96
C PRO A 79 -16.31 22.98 5.10
N ASP A 80 -15.42 23.69 5.81
CA ASP A 80 -14.60 23.12 6.89
C ASP A 80 -15.42 22.58 8.07
N ASP A 81 -16.54 23.22 8.39
CA ASP A 81 -17.49 22.78 9.41
C ASP A 81 -18.14 21.44 9.03
N VAL A 82 -18.47 21.26 7.75
CA VAL A 82 -18.98 20.00 7.21
C VAL A 82 -17.89 18.92 7.26
N ILE A 83 -16.65 19.24 6.88
CA ILE A 83 -15.52 18.29 6.95
C ILE A 83 -15.33 17.81 8.39
N LYS A 84 -15.38 18.72 9.37
CA LYS A 84 -15.26 18.36 10.79
C LYS A 84 -16.39 17.45 11.23
N LYS A 85 -17.63 17.75 10.83
CA LYS A 85 -18.80 16.93 11.19
C LYS A 85 -18.75 15.53 10.56
N LEU A 86 -18.43 15.44 9.27
CA LEU A 86 -18.25 14.15 8.59
C LEU A 86 -17.14 13.32 9.25
N ARG A 87 -16.07 13.97 9.70
CA ARG A 87 -15.01 13.28 10.45
C ARG A 87 -15.48 12.72 11.77
N GLU A 88 -16.28 13.46 12.52
CA GLU A 88 -16.87 12.98 13.79
C GLU A 88 -17.81 11.80 13.53
N GLU A 89 -18.64 11.87 12.49
CA GLU A 89 -19.55 10.78 12.08
C GLU A 89 -18.77 9.52 11.66
N VAL A 90 -17.76 9.65 10.80
CA VAL A 90 -16.90 8.52 10.37
C VAL A 90 -16.16 7.90 11.55
N LEU A 91 -15.63 8.71 12.48
CA LEU A 91 -14.96 8.20 13.67
C LEU A 91 -15.91 7.41 14.58
N TRP A 92 -17.15 7.89 14.73
CA TRP A 92 -18.18 7.18 15.49
C TRP A 92 -18.57 5.86 14.82
N GLU A 93 -18.77 5.83 13.51
CA GLU A 93 -19.05 4.59 12.77
C GLU A 93 -17.90 3.57 12.90
N MET A 94 -16.66 4.06 12.78
CA MET A 94 -15.48 3.22 12.97
C MET A 94 -15.42 2.64 14.39
N GLU A 95 -15.72 3.44 15.42
CA GLU A 95 -15.80 2.95 16.79
C GLU A 95 -16.89 1.88 16.96
N CYS A 96 -18.08 2.08 16.39
CA CYS A 96 -19.16 1.10 16.38
C CYS A 96 -18.77 -0.22 15.68
N ASP A 97 -17.98 -0.12 14.61
CA ASP A 97 -17.44 -1.27 13.88
C ASP A 97 -16.24 -1.94 14.58
N GLY A 98 -15.85 -1.45 15.76
CA GLY A 98 -14.78 -2.03 16.57
C GLY A 98 -13.36 -1.61 16.15
N TRP A 99 -13.23 -0.59 15.30
CA TRP A 99 -11.93 -0.03 14.95
C TRP A 99 -11.34 0.69 16.15
N LYS A 100 -10.14 0.29 16.52
CA LYS A 100 -9.40 0.92 17.62
C LYS A 100 -8.26 1.73 17.06
N ARG A 101 -8.17 2.97 17.54
CA ARG A 101 -6.98 3.78 17.36
C ARG A 101 -5.86 3.14 18.19
N VAL A 102 -4.87 2.56 17.52
CA VAL A 102 -3.65 2.12 18.18
C VAL A 102 -2.87 3.40 18.50
N VAL A 103 -2.85 3.78 19.78
CA VAL A 103 -2.11 4.94 20.30
C VAL A 103 -0.71 4.50 20.71
#